data_AF-A0A3M0Z9I6-F1
#
_entry.id   AF-A0A3M0Z9I6-F1
#
_cell.length_a   1.000
_cell.length_b   1.000
_cell.length_c   1.000
_cell.angle_alpha   90.00
_cell.angle_beta   90.00
_cell.angle_gamma   90.00
#
_symmetry.space_group_name_H-M   'P 1'
#
loop_
_entity.id
_entity.type
_entity.pdbx_description
1 polymer ?
#
loop_
_entity_poly.entity_id
_entity_poly.type
_entity_poly.pdbx_seq_one_letter_code
_entity_poly.pdbx_strand_id
1 'polypeptide(L)'
;MRHSLFLLYVCFVVCAWCDRTPAPLVRIANGRRYPIPIPTAKPFLNAWPQAEETRFMEKAARYIEVFGHEPNRGSTVNEREKDLYPRAMAYILAGREAQGAKALMMPQKYDPPQFHAFTGGFDFWFGFTLKGQVRKYFLFGPYLTDDYRRRFEDAFKRWT
;
A
#
# COMPACT_ATOMS: atom_id res chain seq x y z
N MET A 1 52.89 38.86 -6.18
CA MET A 1 51.79 38.63 -5.21
C MET A 1 50.59 38.13 -5.97
N ARG A 2 50.28 36.83 -5.84
CA ARG A 2 49.15 36.16 -6.50
C ARG A 2 47.89 36.38 -5.67
N HIS A 3 46.82 36.91 -6.26
CA HIS A 3 45.50 36.95 -5.63
C HIS A 3 44.67 35.78 -6.13
N SER A 4 44.17 35.03 -5.16
CA SER A 4 43.51 33.74 -5.28
C SER A 4 42.16 33.82 -5.99
N LEU A 5 41.97 32.99 -7.01
CA LEU A 5 40.66 32.56 -7.47
C LEU A 5 40.02 31.69 -6.36
N PHE A 6 38.97 32.19 -5.73
CA PHE A 6 38.05 31.36 -4.96
C PHE A 6 36.94 30.87 -5.91
N LEU A 7 37.10 29.67 -6.46
CA LEU A 7 36.00 28.94 -7.11
C LEU A 7 35.10 28.34 -6.02
N LEU A 8 33.90 28.90 -5.87
CA LEU A 8 32.81 28.29 -5.12
C LEU A 8 32.26 27.10 -5.93
N TYR A 9 32.75 25.90 -5.60
CA TYR A 9 32.15 24.64 -6.03
C TYR A 9 30.85 24.42 -5.23
N VAL A 10 29.72 24.88 -5.76
CA VAL A 10 28.40 24.48 -5.26
C VAL A 10 28.15 23.07 -5.79
N CYS A 11 28.46 22.07 -4.97
CA CYS A 11 28.04 20.69 -5.18
C CYS A 11 26.50 20.64 -5.17
N PHE A 12 25.89 20.67 -6.34
CA PHE A 12 24.54 20.15 -6.53
C PHE A 12 24.58 18.63 -6.33
N VAL A 13 24.41 18.18 -5.09
CA VAL A 13 23.96 16.82 -4.83
C VAL A 13 22.50 16.78 -5.27
N VAL A 14 22.30 16.46 -6.55
CA VAL A 14 21.01 16.00 -7.03
C VAL A 14 20.79 14.65 -6.35
N CYS A 15 20.15 14.68 -5.19
CA CYS A 15 19.50 13.50 -4.64
C CYS A 15 18.56 13.00 -5.73
N ALA A 16 18.95 11.93 -6.41
CA ALA A 16 18.07 11.14 -7.24
C ALA A 16 17.03 10.49 -6.31
N TRP A 17 16.04 11.29 -5.89
CA TRP A 17 14.74 10.77 -5.54
C TRP A 17 14.24 10.13 -6.81
N CYS A 18 14.37 8.81 -6.88
CA CYS A 18 13.65 8.02 -7.85
C CYS A 18 12.18 8.32 -7.58
N ASP A 19 11.63 9.24 -8.35
CA ASP A 19 10.22 9.64 -8.30
C ASP A 19 9.44 8.38 -8.63
N ARG A 20 9.11 7.60 -7.60
CA ARG A 20 8.26 6.42 -7.73
C ARG A 20 6.85 6.96 -7.87
N THR A 21 6.56 7.57 -9.01
CA THR A 21 5.18 7.86 -9.38
C THR A 21 4.47 6.50 -9.38
N PRO A 22 3.49 6.28 -8.49
CA PRO A 22 2.81 4.99 -8.42
C PRO A 22 2.20 4.71 -9.80
N ALA A 23 2.35 3.48 -10.29
CA ALA A 23 1.50 3.04 -11.38
C ALA A 23 0.04 3.26 -10.97
N PRO A 24 -0.82 3.78 -11.87
CA PRO A 24 -2.20 4.05 -11.50
C PRO A 24 -2.89 2.75 -11.05
N LEU A 25 -3.49 2.78 -9.87
CA LEU A 25 -4.26 1.63 -9.34
C LEU A 25 -5.69 1.60 -9.88
N VAL A 26 -6.17 2.71 -10.45
CA VAL A 26 -7.53 2.86 -10.94
C VAL A 26 -7.56 3.58 -12.27
N ARG A 27 -8.48 3.14 -13.14
CA ARG A 27 -8.91 3.89 -14.33
C ARG A 27 -10.29 4.47 -14.07
N ILE A 28 -10.54 5.68 -14.56
CA ILE A 28 -11.85 6.32 -14.48
C ILE A 28 -12.55 6.15 -15.83
N ALA A 29 -13.76 5.62 -15.82
CA ALA A 29 -14.60 5.51 -17.01
C ALA A 29 -16.07 5.72 -16.60
N ASN A 30 -16.81 6.54 -17.35
CA ASN A 30 -18.22 6.84 -17.08
C ASN A 30 -18.48 7.32 -15.63
N GLY A 31 -17.57 8.13 -15.09
CA GLY A 31 -17.65 8.63 -13.70
C GLY A 31 -17.35 7.59 -12.61
N ARG A 32 -17.06 6.33 -12.97
CA ARG A 32 -16.77 5.25 -12.03
C ARG A 32 -15.29 4.89 -12.03
N ARG A 33 -14.80 4.44 -10.87
CA ARG A 33 -13.42 3.99 -10.66
C ARG A 33 -13.34 2.48 -10.80
N TYR A 34 -12.54 2.01 -11.73
CA TYR A 34 -12.28 0.59 -11.95
C TYR A 34 -10.85 0.27 -11.52
N PRO A 35 -10.60 -0.83 -10.78
CA PRO A 35 -9.24 -1.21 -10.46
C PRO A 35 -8.48 -1.56 -11.74
N ILE A 36 -7.18 -1.27 -11.77
CA ILE A 36 -6.28 -1.71 -12.84
C ILE A 36 -5.64 -3.01 -12.39
N PRO A 37 -5.79 -4.12 -13.13
CA PRO A 37 -5.10 -5.37 -12.83
C PRO A 37 -3.59 -5.18 -12.84
N ILE A 38 -2.89 -5.89 -11.96
CA ILE A 38 -1.42 -5.86 -11.92
C ILE A 38 -0.89 -6.47 -13.22
N PRO A 39 0.06 -5.82 -13.91
CA PRO A 39 0.71 -6.40 -15.09
C PRO A 39 1.25 -7.80 -14.77
N THR A 40 0.74 -8.80 -15.48
CA THR A 40 1.04 -10.21 -15.24
C THR A 40 1.55 -10.82 -16.54
N ALA A 41 2.68 -11.53 -16.49
CA ALA A 41 3.26 -12.13 -17.69
C ALA A 41 2.30 -13.16 -18.30
N LYS A 42 2.27 -13.24 -19.63
CA LYS A 42 1.32 -14.07 -20.39
C LYS A 42 1.20 -15.53 -19.90
N PRO A 43 2.28 -16.23 -19.50
CA PRO A 43 2.19 -17.59 -18.99
C PRO A 43 1.42 -17.74 -17.67
N PHE A 44 1.27 -16.66 -16.89
CA PHE A 44 0.55 -16.64 -15.62
C PHE A 44 -0.85 -16.04 -15.74
N LEU A 45 -1.28 -15.63 -16.94
CA LEU A 45 -2.64 -15.14 -17.15
C LEU A 45 -3.61 -16.31 -17.20
N ASN A 46 -4.65 -16.25 -16.38
CA ASN A 46 -5.78 -17.15 -16.50
C ASN A 46 -6.66 -16.70 -17.68
N ALA A 47 -7.01 -17.63 -18.58
CA ALA A 47 -7.97 -17.35 -19.65
C ALA A 47 -9.39 -17.29 -19.05
N TRP A 48 -9.86 -16.09 -18.75
CA TRP A 48 -11.22 -15.86 -18.24
C TRP A 48 -12.17 -15.46 -19.38
N PRO A 49 -13.41 -15.98 -19.41
CA PRO A 49 -14.40 -15.50 -20.37
C PRO A 49 -14.61 -13.98 -20.24
N GLN A 50 -14.61 -13.27 -21.37
CA GLN A 50 -14.68 -11.80 -21.37
C GLN A 50 -15.92 -11.25 -20.63
N ALA A 51 -17.06 -11.96 -20.70
CA ALA A 51 -18.27 -11.60 -19.98
C ALA A 51 -18.09 -11.68 -18.45
N GLU A 52 -17.36 -12.67 -17.97
CA GLU A 52 -17.06 -12.85 -16.54
C GLU A 52 -16.09 -11.79 -16.04
N GLU A 53 -15.05 -11.48 -16.82
CA GLU A 53 -14.12 -10.38 -16.52
C GLU A 53 -14.86 -9.04 -16.42
N THR A 54 -15.76 -8.79 -17.37
CA THR A 54 -16.59 -7.57 -17.38
C THR A 54 -17.46 -7.51 -16.12
N ARG A 55 -18.14 -8.61 -15.76
CA ARG A 55 -18.97 -8.70 -14.55
C ARG A 55 -18.14 -8.47 -13.28
N PHE A 56 -16.94 -9.03 -13.22
CA PHE A 56 -16.03 -8.84 -12.10
C PHE A 56 -15.62 -7.38 -11.95
N MET A 57 -15.23 -6.72 -13.05
CA MET A 57 -14.82 -5.32 -13.05
C MET A 57 -15.95 -4.38 -12.64
N GLU A 58 -17.18 -4.65 -13.10
CA GLU A 58 -18.38 -3.90 -12.69
C GLU A 58 -18.69 -4.06 -11.19
N LYS A 59 -18.55 -5.28 -10.67
CA LYS A 59 -18.69 -5.56 -9.24
C LYS A 59 -17.60 -4.86 -8.42
N ALA A 60 -16.37 -4.87 -8.90
CA ALA A 60 -15.25 -4.20 -8.24
C ALA A 60 -15.47 -2.68 -8.18
N ALA A 61 -15.88 -2.04 -9.28
CA ALA A 61 -16.21 -0.62 -9.31
C ALA A 61 -17.31 -0.25 -8.31
N ARG A 62 -18.37 -1.07 -8.22
CA ARG A 62 -19.42 -0.91 -7.20
C ARG A 62 -18.87 -0.99 -5.77
N TYR A 63 -17.96 -1.92 -5.49
CA TYR A 63 -17.39 -2.04 -4.14
C TYR A 63 -16.42 -0.91 -3.79
N ILE A 64 -15.66 -0.39 -4.75
CA ILE A 64 -14.84 0.81 -4.55
C ILE A 64 -15.73 1.98 -4.14
N GLU A 65 -16.86 2.17 -4.83
CA GLU A 65 -17.84 3.21 -4.50
C GLU A 65 -18.41 3.01 -3.09
N VAL A 66 -18.99 1.85 -2.79
CA VAL A 66 -19.62 1.60 -1.48
C VAL A 66 -18.61 1.73 -0.33
N PHE A 67 -17.54 0.94 -0.35
CA PHE A 67 -16.60 0.87 0.78
C PHE A 67 -15.64 2.06 0.83
N GLY A 68 -15.41 2.73 -0.29
CA GLY A 68 -14.59 3.93 -0.37
C GLY A 68 -15.21 5.13 0.34
N HIS A 69 -16.53 5.17 0.51
CA HIS A 69 -17.26 6.26 1.15
C HIS A 69 -17.73 5.94 2.57
N GLU A 70 -17.84 4.67 2.96
CA GLU A 70 -18.16 4.26 4.33
C GLU A 70 -17.08 4.72 5.33
N PRO A 71 -17.42 5.07 6.59
CA PRO A 71 -16.43 5.35 7.63
C PRO A 71 -15.51 4.15 7.88
N ASN A 72 -14.20 4.39 7.98
CA ASN A 72 -13.26 3.34 8.37
C ASN A 72 -13.37 3.12 9.88
N ARG A 73 -14.17 2.11 10.27
CA ARG A 73 -14.37 1.68 11.66
C ARG A 73 -13.40 0.58 12.09
N GLY A 74 -12.43 0.25 11.23
CA GLY A 74 -11.43 -0.77 11.48
C GLY A 74 -10.51 -0.40 12.64
N SER A 75 -9.94 -1.41 13.27
CA SER A 75 -8.98 -1.27 14.36
C SER A 75 -7.84 -2.26 14.15
N THR A 76 -6.69 -1.99 14.75
CA THR A 76 -5.58 -2.93 14.84
C THR A 76 -5.71 -3.89 16.02
N VAL A 77 -6.70 -3.72 16.92
CA VAL A 77 -6.93 -4.61 18.07
C VAL A 77 -7.22 -6.04 17.63
N ASN A 78 -6.47 -7.01 18.14
CA ASN A 78 -6.63 -8.44 17.81
C ASN A 78 -6.68 -8.63 16.28
N GLU A 79 -7.56 -9.51 15.80
CA GLU A 79 -7.75 -9.81 14.38
C GLU A 79 -8.52 -8.75 13.58
N ARG A 80 -8.82 -7.57 14.16
CA ARG A 80 -9.66 -6.55 13.48
C ARG A 80 -8.98 -5.88 12.29
N GLU A 81 -7.67 -6.08 12.13
CA GLU A 81 -6.94 -5.70 10.92
C GLU A 81 -7.59 -6.26 9.63
N LYS A 82 -8.27 -7.40 9.74
CA LYS A 82 -9.05 -8.02 8.66
C LYS A 82 -10.14 -7.12 8.10
N ASP A 83 -10.70 -6.22 8.91
CA ASP A 83 -11.68 -5.22 8.48
C ASP A 83 -10.99 -3.89 8.11
N LEU A 84 -10.00 -3.48 8.91
CA LEU A 84 -9.25 -2.23 8.68
C LEU A 84 -8.57 -2.18 7.31
N TYR A 85 -7.79 -3.21 6.95
CA TYR A 85 -6.95 -3.16 5.75
C TYR A 85 -7.76 -3.12 4.46
N PRO A 86 -8.78 -3.98 4.24
CA PRO A 86 -9.62 -3.88 3.05
C PRO A 86 -10.31 -2.52 2.91
N ARG A 87 -10.78 -1.92 4.01
CA ARG A 87 -11.39 -0.58 3.99
C ARG A 87 -10.39 0.51 3.66
N ALA A 88 -9.20 0.45 4.24
CA ALA A 88 -8.11 1.38 3.94
C ALA A 88 -7.66 1.30 2.47
N MET A 89 -7.62 0.09 1.90
CA MET A 89 -7.36 -0.13 0.48
C MET A 89 -8.49 0.44 -0.39
N ALA A 90 -9.75 0.25 0.00
CA ALA A 90 -10.90 0.83 -0.71
C ALA A 90 -10.86 2.37 -0.70
N TYR A 91 -10.41 2.99 0.39
CA TYR A 91 -10.21 4.45 0.45
C TYR A 91 -9.20 4.93 -0.60
N ILE A 92 -8.06 4.24 -0.73
CA ILE A 92 -7.05 4.57 -1.75
C ILE A 92 -7.68 4.44 -3.15
N LEU A 93 -8.34 3.31 -3.43
CA LEU A 93 -8.98 3.09 -4.73
C LEU A 93 -10.07 4.13 -5.03
N ALA A 94 -10.75 4.65 -4.02
CA ALA A 94 -11.81 5.66 -4.14
C ALA A 94 -11.32 7.11 -4.21
N GLY A 95 -10.01 7.37 -4.08
CA GLY A 95 -9.47 8.74 -4.19
C GLY A 95 -9.31 9.45 -2.87
N ARG A 96 -9.21 8.67 -1.79
CA ARG A 96 -8.96 9.13 -0.42
C ARG A 96 -7.61 8.61 0.05
N GLU A 97 -6.60 8.76 -0.81
CA GLU A 97 -5.27 8.16 -0.70
C GLU A 97 -4.64 8.45 0.66
N ALA A 98 -4.62 9.71 1.09
CA ALA A 98 -4.04 10.11 2.37
C ALA A 98 -4.70 9.43 3.58
N GLN A 99 -6.03 9.25 3.54
CA GLN A 99 -6.77 8.62 4.63
C GLN A 99 -6.56 7.11 4.66
N GLY A 100 -6.57 6.47 3.49
CA GLY A 100 -6.27 5.04 3.37
C GLY A 100 -4.82 4.73 3.73
N ALA A 101 -3.85 5.51 3.26
CA ALA A 101 -2.44 5.38 3.60
C ALA A 101 -2.20 5.49 5.12
N LYS A 102 -2.79 6.51 5.76
CA LYS A 102 -2.74 6.67 7.22
C LYS A 102 -3.29 5.45 7.95
N ALA A 103 -4.42 4.90 7.50
CA ALA A 103 -5.03 3.72 8.11
C ALA A 103 -4.20 2.44 7.89
N LEU A 104 -3.58 2.25 6.72
CA LEU A 104 -2.69 1.11 6.45
C LEU A 104 -1.44 1.11 7.34
N MET A 105 -0.97 2.28 7.74
CA MET A 105 0.22 2.45 8.59
C MET A 105 -0.11 2.58 10.09
N MET A 106 -1.37 2.35 10.49
CA MET A 106 -1.74 2.45 11.90
C MET A 106 -0.99 1.38 12.72
N PRO A 107 -0.34 1.76 13.84
CA PRO A 107 0.39 0.79 14.64
C PRO A 107 -0.55 -0.19 15.35
N GLN A 108 -0.01 -1.36 15.66
CA GLN A 108 -0.61 -2.30 16.59
C GLN A 108 -0.67 -1.69 17.99
N LYS A 109 -1.87 -1.65 18.59
CA LYS A 109 -2.12 -0.87 19.83
C LYS A 109 -2.44 -1.70 21.08
N TYR A 110 -2.93 -2.93 20.94
CA TYR A 110 -3.55 -3.64 22.08
C TYR A 110 -3.03 -5.05 22.30
N ASP A 111 -2.37 -5.64 21.30
CA ASP A 111 -1.66 -6.89 21.54
C ASP A 111 -0.50 -6.60 22.50
N PRO A 112 -0.30 -7.44 23.52
CA PRO A 112 0.84 -7.32 24.41
C PRO A 112 2.13 -7.13 23.59
N PRO A 113 2.94 -6.09 23.86
CA PRO A 113 4.08 -5.74 23.01
C PRO A 113 5.00 -6.91 22.69
N GLN A 114 5.13 -7.87 23.62
CA GLN A 114 5.91 -9.08 23.45
C GLN A 114 5.50 -9.98 22.27
N PHE A 115 4.23 -9.97 21.85
CA PHE A 115 3.75 -10.86 20.78
C PHE A 115 4.34 -10.52 19.41
N HIS A 116 4.55 -9.22 19.16
CA HIS A 116 5.09 -8.71 17.90
C HIS A 116 6.41 -7.95 18.09
N ALA A 117 7.03 -8.05 19.27
CA ALA A 117 8.28 -7.36 19.60
C ALA A 117 9.40 -7.77 18.63
N PHE A 118 9.50 -9.06 18.35
CA PHE A 118 10.51 -9.63 17.45
C PHE A 118 10.43 -9.02 16.04
N THR A 119 9.21 -8.75 15.56
CA THR A 119 8.91 -8.16 14.26
C THR A 119 8.68 -6.65 14.34
N GLY A 120 9.11 -5.97 15.39
CA GLY A 120 9.00 -4.50 15.50
C GLY A 120 7.57 -3.97 15.45
N GLY A 121 6.59 -4.77 15.90
CA GLY A 121 5.17 -4.41 15.97
C GLY A 121 4.35 -4.80 14.73
N PHE A 122 4.93 -5.49 13.75
CA PHE A 122 4.20 -6.03 12.60
C PHE A 122 3.67 -7.43 12.89
N ASP A 123 2.37 -7.64 12.69
CA ASP A 123 1.77 -8.97 12.82
C ASP A 123 1.94 -9.78 11.53
N PHE A 124 2.81 -10.79 11.58
CA PHE A 124 3.05 -11.77 10.52
C PHE A 124 2.68 -13.22 10.93
N TRP A 125 2.32 -13.43 12.20
CA TRP A 125 2.15 -14.78 12.72
C TRP A 125 0.79 -15.37 12.37
N PHE A 126 -0.23 -14.54 12.29
CA PHE A 126 -1.54 -15.00 11.89
C PHE A 126 -1.69 -14.99 10.38
N GLY A 127 -1.86 -16.17 9.76
CA GLY A 127 -1.96 -16.31 8.30
C GLY A 127 -3.09 -15.47 7.65
N PHE A 128 -4.10 -15.11 8.43
CA PHE A 128 -5.21 -14.27 7.98
C PHE A 128 -4.90 -12.76 7.96
N THR A 129 -3.93 -12.28 8.75
CA THR A 129 -3.42 -10.90 8.65
C THR A 129 -2.35 -10.80 7.58
N LEU A 130 -1.56 -11.87 7.36
CA LEU A 130 -0.52 -11.95 6.34
C LEU A 130 -0.99 -11.57 4.93
N LYS A 131 -2.18 -12.02 4.49
CA LYS A 131 -2.76 -11.62 3.19
C LYS A 131 -2.94 -10.10 3.06
N GLY A 132 -3.38 -9.46 4.15
CA GLY A 132 -3.52 -8.00 4.23
C GLY A 132 -2.16 -7.31 4.20
N GLN A 133 -1.19 -7.83 4.95
CA GLN A 133 0.19 -7.31 4.99
C GLN A 133 0.86 -7.35 3.61
N VAL A 134 0.75 -8.47 2.89
CA VAL A 134 1.30 -8.65 1.53
C VAL A 134 0.71 -7.63 0.57
N ARG A 135 -0.63 -7.48 0.55
CA ARG A 135 -1.28 -6.49 -0.33
C ARG A 135 -0.89 -5.06 0.04
N LYS A 136 -0.85 -4.75 1.33
CA LYS A 136 -0.42 -3.44 1.85
C LYS A 136 0.97 -3.09 1.32
N TYR A 137 1.92 -4.02 1.43
CA TYR A 137 3.31 -3.75 1.08
C TYR A 137 3.56 -3.77 -0.44
N PHE A 138 3.09 -4.79 -1.17
CA PHE A 138 3.41 -4.94 -2.59
C PHE A 138 2.50 -4.11 -3.51
N LEU A 139 1.19 -4.10 -3.29
CA LEU A 139 0.24 -3.40 -4.16
C LEU A 139 0.08 -1.94 -3.76
N PHE A 140 -0.03 -1.66 -2.46
CA PHE A 140 -0.22 -0.31 -1.94
C PHE A 140 1.07 0.33 -1.40
N GLY A 141 2.22 -0.33 -1.58
CA GLY A 141 3.54 0.14 -1.18
C GLY A 141 3.90 1.57 -1.60
N PRO A 142 3.50 2.05 -2.79
CA PRO A 142 3.76 3.44 -3.18
C PRO A 142 3.05 4.51 -2.32
N TYR A 143 2.05 4.11 -1.53
CA TYR A 143 1.34 4.99 -0.59
C TYR A 143 1.90 4.93 0.84
N LEU A 144 2.86 4.04 1.09
CA LEU A 144 3.52 3.91 2.39
C LEU A 144 4.74 4.83 2.42
N THR A 145 5.05 5.39 3.59
CA THR A 145 6.28 6.16 3.76
C THR A 145 7.51 5.26 3.61
N ASP A 146 8.61 5.83 3.14
CA ASP A 146 9.87 5.07 3.02
C ASP A 146 10.32 4.50 4.36
N ASP A 147 10.13 5.24 5.46
CA ASP A 147 10.41 4.74 6.80
C ASP A 147 9.59 3.48 7.13
N TYR A 148 8.29 3.52 6.87
CA TYR A 148 7.41 2.40 7.13
C TYR A 148 7.80 1.17 6.30
N ARG A 149 8.14 1.37 5.02
CA ARG A 149 8.58 0.29 4.13
C ARG A 149 9.87 -0.36 4.61
N ARG A 150 10.89 0.43 4.97
CA ARG A 150 12.15 -0.09 5.55
C ARG A 150 11.88 -0.91 6.80
N ARG A 151 11.09 -0.38 7.73
CA ARG A 151 10.72 -1.08 8.97
C ARG A 151 9.98 -2.39 8.69
N PHE A 152 9.08 -2.39 7.70
CA PHE A 152 8.37 -3.59 7.28
C PHE A 152 9.32 -4.65 6.71
N GLU A 153 10.25 -4.25 5.83
CA GLU A 153 11.26 -5.15 5.27
C GLU A 153 12.15 -5.75 6.35
N ASP A 154 12.64 -4.94 7.29
CA ASP A 154 13.49 -5.40 8.40
C ASP A 154 12.73 -6.29 9.37
N ALA A 155 11.43 -6.05 9.56
CA ALA A 155 10.57 -6.93 10.34
C ALA A 155 10.36 -8.28 9.65
N PHE A 156 10.12 -8.27 8.33
CA PHE A 156 9.90 -9.47 7.55
C PHE A 156 11.18 -10.34 7.48
N LYS A 157 12.36 -9.73 7.31
CA LYS A 157 13.65 -10.44 7.37
C LYS A 157 13.94 -11.08 8.72
N ARG A 158 13.43 -10.52 9.81
CA ARG A 158 13.55 -11.15 11.14
C ARG A 158 12.63 -12.35 11.26
N TRP A 159 11.43 -12.24 10.69
CA TRP A 159 10.40 -13.28 10.72
C TRP A 159 10.78 -14.54 9.93
N THR A 160 11.47 -14.38 8.78
CA THR A 160 11.93 -15.49 7.90
C THR A 160 13.37 -15.90 8.21
#